data_AF-A0A4Y9Y9U3-F1
#
_entry.id   AF-A0A4Y9Y9U3-F1
#
_cell.length_a   1.000
_cell.length_b   1.000
_cell.length_c   1.000
_cell.angle_alpha   90.00
_cell.angle_beta   90.00
_cell.angle_gamma   90.00
#
_symmetry.space_group_name_H-M   'P 1'
#
loop_
_entity.id
_entity.type
_entity.pdbx_description
1 polymer ?
#
loop_
_entity_poly.entity_id
_entity_poly.type
_entity_poly.pdbx_seq_one_letter_code
_entity_poly.pdbx_strand_id
1 'polypeptide(L)'
;PAKPAAGGEGPVLRVLVEHAMKTGSTSAVKRATIDFLGRLVLLEREAEYVGAWRVGRTEADDRRLEDWLLHLAQTLWELGASSLPTTESILRILLRLCQRKSPLVRDQVVFALRSRMVPFFIVNHPTKGRLLGPFARLLSAPLRRLVLDVVATLEGQDTDGLESAVNEAVTGTEEESYWASLSVPVVAK
;
A
#
# COMPACT_ATOMS: atom_id res chain seq x y z
N PRO A 1 16.05 38.43 -0.93
CA PRO A 1 15.40 37.10 -0.82
C PRO A 1 15.38 36.62 0.64
N ALA A 2 14.22 36.71 1.29
CA ALA A 2 14.04 36.28 2.67
C ALA A 2 14.10 34.74 2.76
N LYS A 3 14.96 34.23 3.63
CA LYS A 3 15.02 32.82 4.02
C LYS A 3 13.65 32.47 4.65
N PRO A 4 12.88 31.50 4.15
CA PRO A 4 11.63 31.12 4.79
C PRO A 4 11.97 30.69 6.22
N ALA A 5 11.28 31.30 7.19
CA ALA A 5 11.36 30.93 8.59
C ALA A 5 11.14 29.43 8.70
N ALA A 6 11.95 28.76 9.54
CA ALA A 6 11.82 27.35 9.84
C ALA A 6 10.38 27.08 10.35
N GLY A 7 9.51 26.67 9.43
CA GLY A 7 8.12 26.40 9.68
C GLY A 7 8.03 25.22 10.63
N GLY A 8 7.46 25.45 11.81
CA GLY A 8 7.19 24.39 12.76
C GLY A 8 6.46 23.24 12.08
N GLU A 9 6.86 22.02 12.44
CA GLU A 9 6.17 20.78 12.07
C GLU A 9 4.66 21.00 12.08
N GLY A 10 3.93 20.62 11.03
CA GLY A 10 2.48 20.77 11.02
C GLY A 10 1.86 19.84 12.07
N PRO A 11 1.46 20.34 13.26
CA PRO A 11 1.07 19.46 14.38
C PRO A 11 -0.14 18.60 14.01
N VAL A 12 -0.96 19.09 13.07
CA VAL A 12 -2.15 18.44 12.54
C VAL A 12 -1.79 17.17 11.77
N LEU A 13 -0.83 17.20 10.85
CA LEU A 13 -0.45 16.01 10.07
C LEU A 13 0.05 14.91 10.99
N ARG A 14 0.96 15.27 11.92
CA ARG A 14 1.52 14.33 12.89
C ARG A 14 0.42 13.64 13.69
N VAL A 15 -0.52 14.40 14.25
CA VAL A 15 -1.64 13.85 15.03
C VAL A 15 -2.52 12.94 14.18
N LEU A 16 -2.79 13.31 12.93
CA LEU A 16 -3.60 12.49 12.02
C LEU A 16 -2.93 11.17 11.67
N VAL A 17 -1.64 11.19 11.34
CA VAL A 17 -0.87 9.98 11.03
C VAL A 17 -0.77 9.07 12.25
N GLU A 18 -0.46 9.62 13.42
CA GLU A 18 -0.42 8.85 14.66
C GLU A 18 -1.78 8.22 14.99
N HIS A 19 -2.86 8.98 14.84
CA HIS A 19 -4.21 8.47 15.03
C HIS A 19 -4.52 7.34 14.03
N ALA A 20 -4.14 7.50 12.76
CA ALA A 20 -4.33 6.48 11.74
C ALA A 20 -3.60 5.18 12.05
N MET A 21 -2.38 5.25 12.58
CA MET A 21 -1.57 4.07 12.93
C MET A 21 -2.02 3.41 14.23
N LYS A 22 -2.43 4.18 15.24
CA LYS A 22 -2.85 3.65 16.55
C LYS A 22 -4.29 3.14 16.56
N THR A 23 -5.13 3.62 15.65
CA THR A 23 -6.52 3.16 15.53
C THR A 23 -6.55 1.72 15.04
N GLY A 24 -7.21 0.83 15.80
CA GLY A 24 -7.38 -0.57 15.44
C GLY A 24 -8.02 -0.75 14.06
N SER A 25 -7.61 -1.78 13.33
CA SER A 25 -8.04 -2.05 11.95
C SER A 25 -9.56 -2.23 11.80
N THR A 26 -10.23 -2.73 12.83
CA THR A 26 -11.69 -2.93 12.87
C THR A 26 -12.49 -1.72 13.38
N SER A 27 -11.82 -0.62 13.74
CA SER A 27 -12.51 0.58 14.23
C SER A 27 -13.37 1.24 13.16
N ALA A 28 -14.56 1.73 13.54
CA ALA A 28 -15.48 2.42 12.65
C ALA A 28 -14.84 3.65 11.97
N VAL A 29 -13.87 4.31 12.61
CA VAL A 29 -13.20 5.49 12.04
C VAL A 29 -11.99 5.14 11.16
N LYS A 30 -11.49 3.89 11.18
CA LYS A 30 -10.25 3.50 10.49
C LYS A 30 -10.34 3.80 8.99
N ARG A 31 -11.46 3.41 8.35
CA ARG A 31 -11.68 3.67 6.92
C ARG A 31 -11.68 5.16 6.61
N ALA A 32 -12.44 5.96 7.37
CA ALA A 32 -12.52 7.40 7.14
C ALA A 32 -11.15 8.07 7.27
N THR A 33 -10.34 7.66 8.26
CA THR A 33 -8.99 8.18 8.45
C THR A 33 -8.06 7.78 7.31
N ILE A 34 -8.13 6.52 6.83
CA ILE A 34 -7.36 6.05 5.66
C ILE A 34 -7.76 6.82 4.40
N ASP A 35 -9.06 6.96 4.14
CA ASP A 35 -9.57 7.67 2.97
C ASP A 35 -9.15 9.15 2.99
N PHE A 36 -9.19 9.79 4.17
CA PHE A 36 -8.74 11.17 4.35
C PHE A 36 -7.25 11.32 4.04
N LEU A 37 -6.38 10.53 4.67
CA LEU A 37 -4.94 10.60 4.44
C LEU A 37 -4.58 10.21 3.01
N GLY A 38 -5.23 9.19 2.45
CA GLY A 38 -5.07 8.75 1.06
C GLY A 38 -5.36 9.87 0.07
N ARG A 39 -6.49 10.57 0.24
CA ARG A 39 -6.82 11.75 -0.57
C ARG A 39 -5.80 12.86 -0.38
N LEU A 40 -5.37 13.12 0.86
CA LEU A 40 -4.38 14.16 1.16
C LEU A 40 -3.04 13.92 0.46
N VAL A 41 -2.52 12.69 0.48
CA VAL A 41 -1.23 12.37 -0.17
C VAL A 41 -1.33 12.31 -1.70
N LEU A 42 -2.51 12.02 -2.24
CA LEU A 42 -2.77 12.02 -3.69
C LEU A 42 -3.09 13.41 -4.25
N LEU A 43 -3.50 14.34 -3.39
CA LEU A 43 -4.02 15.67 -3.75
C LEU A 43 -3.05 16.49 -4.60
N GLU A 44 -1.76 16.46 -4.27
CA GLU A 44 -0.74 17.25 -4.99
C GLU A 44 -0.67 16.91 -6.48
N ARG A 45 -1.06 15.71 -6.86
CA ARG A 45 -0.99 15.23 -8.26
C ARG A 45 -2.29 15.46 -9.04
N GLU A 46 -3.30 16.09 -8.45
CA GLU A 46 -4.52 16.47 -9.15
C GLU A 46 -4.29 17.75 -9.96
N ALA A 47 -4.69 17.73 -11.24
CA ALA A 47 -4.40 18.83 -12.18
C ALA A 47 -4.99 20.18 -11.74
N GLU A 48 -6.11 20.15 -11.04
CA GLU A 48 -6.84 21.35 -10.57
C GLU A 48 -6.34 21.87 -9.22
N TYR A 49 -5.41 21.15 -8.57
CA TYR A 49 -5.00 21.47 -7.22
C TYR A 49 -3.92 22.57 -7.19
N VAL A 50 -4.32 23.75 -6.72
CA VAL A 50 -3.46 24.94 -6.57
C VAL A 50 -3.15 25.29 -5.11
N GLY A 51 -3.55 24.44 -4.15
CA GLY A 51 -3.36 24.70 -2.72
C GLY A 51 -1.89 24.63 -2.28
N ALA A 52 -1.61 24.99 -1.03
CA ALA A 52 -0.23 25.01 -0.52
C ALA A 52 0.32 23.62 -0.20
N TRP A 53 -0.51 22.67 0.25
CA TRP A 53 -0.07 21.35 0.71
C TRP A 53 0.72 20.60 -0.37
N ARG A 54 1.86 20.04 0.01
CA ARG A 54 2.78 19.27 -0.83
C ARG A 54 3.37 18.16 0.03
N VAL A 55 3.53 16.98 -0.52
CA VAL A 55 4.42 15.95 0.03
C VAL A 55 5.86 16.39 -0.26
N GLY A 56 6.84 16.02 0.56
CA GLY A 56 8.22 16.49 0.35
C GLY A 56 8.55 17.83 1.02
N ARG A 57 7.65 18.38 1.83
CA ARG A 57 7.87 19.68 2.51
C ARG A 57 8.95 19.60 3.57
N THR A 58 8.92 18.53 4.36
CA THR A 58 9.90 18.26 5.41
C THR A 58 10.18 16.78 5.43
N GLU A 59 11.44 16.41 5.64
CA GLU A 59 11.84 15.01 5.73
C GLU A 59 11.13 14.28 6.89
N ALA A 60 10.82 14.99 7.97
CA ALA A 60 10.09 14.43 9.11
C ALA A 60 8.64 14.05 8.76
N ASP A 61 7.95 14.86 7.96
CA ASP A 61 6.59 14.56 7.51
C ASP A 61 6.58 13.42 6.49
N ASP A 62 7.56 13.38 5.59
CA ASP A 62 7.69 12.29 4.62
C ASP A 62 7.91 10.96 5.32
N ARG A 63 8.85 10.88 6.28
CA ARG A 63 9.09 9.66 7.05
C ARG A 63 7.83 9.16 7.76
N ARG A 64 7.02 10.06 8.33
CA ARG A 64 5.74 9.69 8.97
C ARG A 64 4.74 9.11 7.96
N LEU A 65 4.64 9.73 6.79
CA LEU A 65 3.77 9.24 5.72
C LEU A 65 4.25 7.90 5.18
N GLU A 66 5.56 7.71 5.03
CA GLU A 66 6.17 6.42 4.64
C GLU A 66 5.88 5.33 5.69
N ASP A 67 6.07 5.62 6.97
CA ASP A 67 5.72 4.71 8.07
C ASP A 67 4.24 4.34 8.03
N TRP A 68 3.37 5.30 7.73
CA TRP A 68 1.94 5.06 7.54
C TRP A 68 1.66 4.16 6.33
N LEU A 69 2.30 4.37 5.18
CA LEU A 69 2.18 3.49 4.01
C LEU A 69 2.59 2.06 4.34
N LEU A 70 3.71 1.90 5.05
CA LEU A 70 4.19 0.59 5.49
C LEU A 70 3.24 -0.06 6.52
N HIS A 71 2.53 0.73 7.31
CA HIS A 71 1.47 0.25 8.21
C HIS A 71 0.20 -0.16 7.46
N LEU A 72 -0.07 0.40 6.28
CA LEU A 72 -1.21 -0.02 5.46
C LEU A 72 -1.09 -1.48 4.99
N ALA A 73 0.12 -1.95 4.65
CA ALA A 73 0.36 -3.35 4.30
C ALA A 73 0.04 -4.31 5.47
N GLN A 74 0.43 -3.94 6.68
CA GLN A 74 0.05 -4.67 7.89
C GLN A 74 -1.47 -4.63 8.12
N THR A 75 -2.08 -3.46 7.95
CA THR A 75 -3.54 -3.28 8.11
C THR A 75 -4.31 -4.16 7.13
N LEU A 76 -3.84 -4.32 5.89
CA LEU A 76 -4.43 -5.24 4.92
C LEU A 76 -4.44 -6.67 5.42
N TRP A 77 -3.32 -7.13 5.98
CA TRP A 77 -3.20 -8.47 6.54
C TRP A 77 -4.16 -8.70 7.72
N GLU A 78 -4.23 -7.75 8.65
CA GLU A 78 -5.14 -7.81 9.81
C GLU A 78 -6.62 -7.82 9.39
N LEU A 79 -6.98 -6.98 8.41
CA LEU A 79 -8.34 -6.91 7.89
C LEU A 79 -8.72 -8.19 7.17
N GLY A 80 -7.88 -8.66 6.24
CA GLY A 80 -8.21 -9.74 5.32
C GLY A 80 -9.60 -9.55 4.70
N ALA A 81 -10.49 -10.51 4.93
CA ALA A 81 -11.86 -10.51 4.43
C ALA A 81 -12.88 -9.82 5.37
N SER A 82 -12.46 -9.31 6.53
CA SER A 82 -13.38 -8.74 7.54
C SER A 82 -13.95 -7.37 7.14
N SER A 83 -13.24 -6.59 6.32
CA SER A 83 -13.73 -5.32 5.77
C SER A 83 -13.25 -5.11 4.35
N LEU A 84 -14.00 -5.68 3.39
CA LEU A 84 -13.71 -5.50 1.95
C LEU A 84 -13.62 -4.03 1.53
N PRO A 85 -14.50 -3.10 2.00
CA PRO A 85 -14.41 -1.71 1.60
C PRO A 85 -13.13 -1.01 2.09
N THR A 86 -12.68 -1.32 3.31
CA THR A 86 -11.42 -0.75 3.83
C THR A 86 -10.21 -1.34 3.08
N THR A 87 -10.21 -2.66 2.85
CA THR A 87 -9.17 -3.34 2.05
C THR A 87 -9.06 -2.71 0.66
N GLU A 88 -10.19 -2.50 -0.02
CA GLU A 88 -10.25 -1.89 -1.34
C GLU A 88 -9.74 -0.43 -1.35
N SER A 89 -10.13 0.38 -0.35
CA SER A 89 -9.60 1.75 -0.18
C SER A 89 -8.08 1.76 -0.07
N ILE A 90 -7.51 0.89 0.76
CA ILE A 90 -6.05 0.80 0.96
C ILE A 90 -5.37 0.42 -0.37
N LEU A 91 -5.85 -0.62 -1.05
CA LEU A 91 -5.25 -1.08 -2.30
C LEU A 91 -5.30 -0.01 -3.38
N ARG A 92 -6.40 0.74 -3.50
CA ARG A 92 -6.50 1.88 -4.43
C ARG A 92 -5.50 2.97 -4.11
N ILE A 93 -5.30 3.30 -2.83
CA ILE A 93 -4.30 4.30 -2.42
C ILE A 93 -2.91 3.84 -2.84
N LEU A 94 -2.52 2.61 -2.50
CA LEU A 94 -1.21 2.04 -2.85
C LEU A 94 -1.00 2.02 -4.37
N LEU A 95 -1.97 1.51 -5.13
CA LEU A 95 -1.90 1.46 -6.59
C LEU A 95 -1.70 2.86 -7.19
N ARG A 96 -2.50 3.85 -6.75
CA ARG A 96 -2.42 5.21 -7.28
C ARG A 96 -1.11 5.90 -6.92
N LEU A 97 -0.56 5.66 -5.73
CA LEU A 97 0.74 6.19 -5.34
C LEU A 97 1.86 5.64 -6.21
N CYS A 98 1.84 4.35 -6.53
CA CYS A 98 2.81 3.71 -7.41
C CYS A 98 2.67 4.23 -8.86
N GLN A 99 1.45 4.18 -9.42
CA GLN A 99 1.17 4.63 -10.79
C GLN A 99 1.52 6.11 -11.03
N ARG A 100 1.32 6.96 -10.02
CA ARG A 100 1.62 8.41 -10.10
C ARG A 100 3.07 8.75 -9.71
N LYS A 101 3.91 7.74 -9.45
CA LYS A 101 5.31 7.92 -9.03
C LYS A 101 5.43 8.91 -7.88
N SER A 102 4.62 8.68 -6.84
CA SER A 102 4.62 9.53 -5.64
C SER A 102 6.03 9.58 -5.02
N PRO A 103 6.49 10.74 -4.53
CA PRO A 103 7.79 10.85 -3.87
C PRO A 103 7.91 10.01 -2.59
N LEU A 104 6.78 9.53 -2.03
CA LEU A 104 6.76 8.61 -0.88
C LEU A 104 7.10 7.16 -1.27
N VAL A 105 7.00 6.81 -2.54
CA VAL A 105 7.21 5.44 -3.04
C VAL A 105 8.63 5.31 -3.58
N ARG A 106 9.60 5.56 -2.69
CA ARG A 106 11.03 5.40 -2.97
C ARG A 106 11.43 3.93 -2.91
N ASP A 107 12.53 3.55 -3.53
CA ASP A 107 13.00 2.16 -3.61
C ASP A 107 13.02 1.44 -2.24
N GLN A 108 13.45 2.14 -1.18
CA GLN A 108 13.45 1.59 0.18
C GLN A 108 12.03 1.30 0.70
N VAL A 109 11.08 2.20 0.42
CA VAL A 109 9.67 2.04 0.81
C VAL A 109 9.02 0.93 -0.01
N VAL A 110 9.32 0.86 -1.32
CA VAL A 110 8.85 -0.22 -2.20
C VAL A 110 9.36 -1.57 -1.71
N PHE A 111 10.65 -1.71 -1.45
CA PHE A 111 11.24 -2.94 -0.90
C PHE A 111 10.59 -3.35 0.42
N ALA A 112 10.39 -2.39 1.33
CA ALA A 112 9.75 -2.66 2.61
C ALA A 112 8.25 -2.99 2.47
N LEU A 113 7.53 -2.35 1.55
CA LEU A 113 6.13 -2.68 1.22
C LEU A 113 6.03 -4.09 0.68
N ARG A 114 6.90 -4.45 -0.27
CA ARG A 114 6.90 -5.78 -0.88
C ARG A 114 7.13 -6.88 0.16
N SER A 115 8.14 -6.71 1.00
CA SER A 115 8.41 -7.62 2.14
C SER A 115 7.22 -7.75 3.09
N ARG A 116 6.54 -6.64 3.40
CA ARG A 116 5.35 -6.62 4.28
C ARG A 116 4.08 -7.16 3.61
N MET A 117 4.06 -7.28 2.28
CA MET A 117 2.94 -7.83 1.54
C MET A 117 3.00 -9.35 1.44
N VAL A 118 4.16 -9.98 1.62
CA VAL A 118 4.32 -11.45 1.59
C VAL A 118 3.30 -12.17 2.51
N PRO A 119 3.12 -11.79 3.79
CA PRO A 119 2.15 -12.45 4.69
C PRO A 119 0.69 -12.34 4.25
N PHE A 120 0.38 -11.42 3.33
CA PHE A 120 -0.96 -11.31 2.74
C PHE A 120 -1.28 -12.49 1.81
N PHE A 121 -0.26 -13.09 1.20
CA PHE A 121 -0.38 -14.22 0.27
C PHE A 121 -0.05 -15.56 0.92
N ILE A 122 1.07 -15.65 1.64
CA ILE A 122 1.56 -16.89 2.27
C ILE A 122 2.09 -16.59 3.67
N VAL A 123 1.74 -17.44 4.64
CA VAL A 123 2.20 -17.37 6.03
C VAL A 123 2.94 -18.65 6.39
N ASN A 124 4.16 -18.52 6.93
CA ASN A 124 4.91 -19.63 7.49
C ASN A 124 4.51 -19.83 8.95
N HIS A 125 3.74 -20.89 9.24
CA HIS A 125 3.37 -21.29 10.59
C HIS A 125 4.38 -22.32 11.14
N PRO A 126 4.92 -22.14 12.36
CA PRO A 126 5.98 -23.01 12.90
C PRO A 126 5.65 -24.51 12.88
N THR A 127 4.38 -24.87 13.09
CA THR A 127 3.94 -26.29 13.12
C THR A 127 3.15 -26.74 11.90
N LYS A 128 2.57 -25.82 11.13
CA LYS A 128 1.69 -26.16 9.99
C LYS A 128 2.38 -25.96 8.65
N GLY A 129 3.61 -25.44 8.66
CA GLY A 129 4.33 -25.08 7.45
C GLY A 129 3.70 -23.86 6.76
N ARG A 130 3.75 -23.86 5.43
CA ARG A 130 3.18 -22.79 4.60
C ARG A 130 1.65 -22.87 4.58
N LEU A 131 1.01 -21.74 4.81
CA LEU A 131 -0.44 -21.57 4.77
C LEU A 131 -0.81 -20.42 3.84
N LEU A 132 -1.93 -20.53 3.15
CA LEU A 132 -2.48 -19.41 2.37
C LEU A 132 -2.89 -18.26 3.30
N GLY A 133 -2.52 -17.05 2.89
CA GLY A 133 -2.78 -15.81 3.60
C GLY A 133 -4.17 -15.24 3.32
N PRO A 134 -4.43 -14.03 3.83
CA PRO A 134 -5.70 -13.32 3.63
C PRO A 134 -6.19 -13.18 2.18
N PHE A 135 -5.29 -13.11 1.20
CA PHE A 135 -5.64 -13.04 -0.23
C PHE A 135 -6.61 -14.15 -0.64
N ALA A 136 -6.35 -15.40 -0.23
CA ALA A 136 -7.18 -16.55 -0.58
C ALA A 136 -8.62 -16.45 -0.05
N ARG A 137 -8.84 -15.65 1.01
CA ARG A 137 -10.16 -15.45 1.62
C ARG A 137 -10.98 -14.33 0.96
N LEU A 138 -10.38 -13.54 0.07
CA LEU A 138 -11.12 -12.55 -0.70
C LEU A 138 -12.02 -13.27 -1.70
N LEU A 139 -13.34 -13.06 -1.68
CA LEU A 139 -14.27 -13.76 -2.58
C LEU A 139 -14.54 -12.99 -3.89
N SER A 140 -14.08 -11.75 -3.97
CA SER A 140 -14.32 -10.86 -5.12
C SER A 140 -13.15 -10.91 -6.09
N ALA A 141 -13.38 -11.45 -7.30
CA ALA A 141 -12.37 -11.47 -8.36
C ALA A 141 -11.85 -10.05 -8.71
N PRO A 142 -12.68 -9.00 -8.84
CA PRO A 142 -12.19 -7.63 -9.02
C PRO A 142 -11.24 -7.17 -7.90
N LEU A 143 -11.54 -7.52 -6.65
CA LEU A 143 -10.69 -7.13 -5.52
C LEU A 143 -9.37 -7.92 -5.50
N ARG A 144 -9.39 -9.21 -5.83
CA ARG A 144 -8.17 -10.01 -6.00
C ARG A 144 -7.29 -9.46 -7.11
N ARG A 145 -7.87 -9.13 -8.27
CA ARG A 145 -7.13 -8.50 -9.38
C ARG A 145 -6.53 -7.16 -8.98
N LEU A 146 -7.26 -6.34 -8.22
CA LEU A 146 -6.71 -5.09 -7.68
C LEU A 146 -5.49 -5.32 -6.77
N VAL A 147 -5.48 -6.39 -5.98
CA VAL A 147 -4.29 -6.79 -5.20
C VAL A 147 -3.12 -7.11 -6.12
N LEU A 148 -3.36 -7.89 -7.18
CA LEU A 148 -2.34 -8.27 -8.15
C LEU A 148 -1.80 -7.06 -8.92
N ASP A 149 -2.66 -6.10 -9.27
CA ASP A 149 -2.25 -4.83 -9.87
C ASP A 149 -1.32 -4.03 -8.96
N VAL A 150 -1.63 -3.97 -7.65
CA VAL A 150 -0.74 -3.33 -6.66
C VAL A 150 0.62 -4.02 -6.67
N VAL A 151 0.67 -5.34 -6.59
CA VAL A 151 1.95 -6.07 -6.59
C VAL A 151 2.73 -5.86 -7.88
N ALA A 152 2.06 -5.91 -9.05
CA ALA A 152 2.70 -5.65 -10.33
C ALA A 152 3.29 -4.23 -10.42
N THR A 153 2.68 -3.23 -9.77
CA THR A 153 3.23 -1.86 -9.71
C THR A 153 4.32 -1.66 -8.67
N LEU A 154 4.51 -2.59 -7.73
CA LEU A 154 5.65 -2.58 -6.80
C LEU A 154 6.87 -3.19 -7.51
N GLU A 155 7.37 -2.49 -8.53
CA GLU A 155 8.56 -2.89 -9.30
C GLU A 155 9.77 -3.14 -8.37
N GLY A 156 10.55 -4.20 -8.65
CA GLY A 156 11.71 -4.54 -7.85
C GLY A 156 12.29 -5.91 -8.19
N GLN A 157 13.51 -6.19 -7.73
CA GLN A 157 14.07 -7.54 -7.82
C GLN A 157 13.32 -8.47 -6.85
N ASP A 158 13.08 -9.72 -7.25
CA ASP A 158 12.43 -10.74 -6.41
C ASP A 158 13.36 -11.31 -5.32
N THR A 159 14.01 -10.43 -4.57
CA THR A 159 14.86 -10.81 -3.43
C THR A 159 14.06 -10.98 -2.14
N ASP A 160 12.81 -10.51 -2.11
CA ASP A 160 11.91 -10.56 -0.96
C ASP A 160 10.90 -11.71 -1.01
N GLY A 161 10.85 -12.47 -2.12
CA GLY A 161 9.97 -13.62 -2.29
C GLY A 161 8.50 -13.26 -2.46
N LEU A 162 8.17 -11.99 -2.75
CA LEU A 162 6.81 -11.57 -3.00
C LEU A 162 6.24 -12.24 -4.25
N GLU A 163 6.99 -12.31 -5.34
CA GLU A 163 6.51 -12.93 -6.58
C GLU A 163 6.26 -14.43 -6.38
N SER A 164 7.18 -15.12 -5.70
CA SER A 164 7.00 -16.52 -5.30
C SER A 164 5.72 -16.72 -4.46
N ALA A 165 5.47 -15.85 -3.48
CA ALA A 165 4.28 -15.94 -2.64
C ALA A 165 2.98 -15.68 -3.43
N VAL A 166 2.99 -14.75 -4.38
CA VAL A 166 1.85 -14.51 -5.27
C VAL A 166 1.60 -15.71 -6.17
N ASN A 167 2.64 -16.25 -6.82
CA ASN A 167 2.55 -17.44 -7.67
C ASN A 167 1.92 -18.61 -6.91
N GLU A 168 2.40 -18.90 -5.69
CA GLU A 168 1.83 -19.95 -4.83
C GLU A 168 0.35 -19.69 -4.51
N ALA A 169 -0.01 -18.44 -4.22
CA ALA A 169 -1.38 -18.08 -3.83
C ALA A 169 -2.39 -18.05 -4.99
N VAL A 170 -1.95 -17.86 -6.24
CA VAL A 170 -2.82 -17.86 -7.43
C VAL A 170 -2.83 -19.18 -8.19
N THR A 171 -1.89 -20.09 -7.91
CA THR A 171 -1.80 -21.39 -8.62
C THR A 171 -3.11 -22.18 -8.48
N GLY A 172 -3.69 -22.58 -9.62
CA GLY A 172 -4.95 -23.31 -9.68
C GLY A 172 -6.20 -22.47 -9.42
N THR A 173 -6.08 -21.13 -9.34
CA THR A 173 -7.23 -20.23 -9.23
C THR A 173 -7.52 -19.52 -10.56
N GLU A 174 -8.68 -18.86 -10.65
CA GLU A 174 -9.05 -18.08 -11.84
C GLU A 174 -8.10 -16.89 -12.11
N GLU A 175 -7.39 -16.44 -11.08
CA GLU A 175 -6.46 -15.33 -11.13
C GLU A 175 -5.07 -15.71 -11.69
N GLU A 176 -4.75 -17.00 -11.82
CA GLU A 176 -3.45 -17.47 -12.33
C GLU A 176 -3.13 -16.88 -13.71
N SER A 177 -4.09 -16.99 -14.64
CA SER A 177 -3.95 -16.45 -16.00
C SER A 177 -3.80 -14.94 -16.04
N TYR A 178 -4.50 -14.24 -15.13
CA TYR A 178 -4.43 -12.78 -15.02
C TYR A 178 -3.05 -12.36 -14.52
N TRP A 179 -2.57 -12.99 -13.45
CA TRP A 179 -1.25 -12.72 -12.89
C TRP A 179 -0.14 -12.97 -13.93
N ALA A 180 -0.19 -14.10 -14.63
CA ALA A 180 0.76 -14.41 -15.69
C ALA A 180 0.81 -13.32 -16.76
N SER A 181 -0.32 -12.70 -17.12
CA SER A 181 -0.37 -11.61 -18.10
C SER A 181 0.28 -10.30 -17.63
N LEU A 182 0.35 -10.07 -16.32
CA LEU A 182 1.00 -8.89 -15.72
C LEU A 182 2.52 -9.08 -15.60
N SER A 183 2.96 -10.32 -15.34
CA SER A 183 4.38 -10.65 -15.12
C SER A 183 5.19 -10.81 -16.40
N VAL A 184 4.57 -10.78 -17.58
CA VAL A 184 5.33 -10.78 -18.85
C VAL A 184 6.06 -9.45 -18.97
N PRO A 185 7.40 -9.42 -18.94
CA PRO A 185 8.12 -8.19 -19.21
C PRO A 185 7.74 -7.72 -20.61
N VAL A 186 7.11 -6.55 -20.69
CA VAL A 186 6.91 -5.88 -21.98
C VAL A 186 8.31 -5.63 -22.51
N VAL A 187 8.75 -6.46 -23.46
CA VAL A 187 9.98 -6.23 -24.21
C VAL A 187 9.80 -4.87 -24.87
N ALA A 188 10.43 -3.85 -24.28
CA ALA A 188 10.41 -2.51 -24.81
C ALA A 188 10.99 -2.58 -26.23
N LYS A 189 10.14 -2.33 -27.22
CA LYS A 189 10.56 -2.09 -28.60
C LYS A 189 11.13 -0.69 -28.73
#